data_AF-U7UIU1-F1
#
_entry.id   AF-U7UIU1-F1
#
_cell.length_a   1.000
_cell.length_b   1.000
_cell.length_c   1.000
_cell.angle_alpha   90.00
_cell.angle_beta   90.00
_cell.angle_gamma   90.00
#
_symmetry.space_group_name_H-M   'P 1'
#
loop_
_entity.id
_entity.type
_entity.pdbx_description
1 polymer ?
#
loop_
_entity_poly.entity_id
_entity_poly.type
_entity_poly.pdbx_seq_one_letter_code
_entity_poly.pdbx_strand_id
1 'polypeptide(L)'
;MAYLEKWKSVFPETVGGISRPIEAIANNLDFNSDGFPQFISTDPVRYDLQNTFLNQLFSNDEYLRLKLVEAGKIIDSHEIDPAAHAAGIAGNAGSATKLKTARKITLAGKATGTTTFDGSGDVTINVDSVTADKATADKNGKDITAYVSAVTGTNDTLTVTTGAGTTNTVTVDNVAHAGTADSLAYTMIPNGADLNNYYKVGEYVFVGDSNLSTLTNTPDLLTESFRLSVTRDVYYQQQLVTYNTHRVFCRRENMGWIEQPAGTAQTAANNVLKTGDTMSGDLTIASNDYGGVNIKNSSGTKFKIRCLPKNNSSIGNVAFFDSTGNQLYSQFFQQK
;
A
#
# COMPACT_ATOMS: atom_id res chain seq x y z
N MET A 1 4.38 -35.44 -103.10
CA MET A 1 4.58 -34.03 -103.50
C MET A 1 4.85 -34.02 -104.99
N ALA A 2 4.08 -33.25 -105.77
CA ALA A 2 4.17 -33.26 -107.23
C ALA A 2 5.47 -32.61 -107.75
N TYR A 3 5.92 -33.08 -108.91
CA TYR A 3 7.09 -32.59 -109.61
C TYR A 3 6.98 -31.10 -109.96
N LEU A 4 7.88 -30.25 -109.44
CA LEU A 4 7.78 -28.81 -109.71
C LEU A 4 8.30 -28.43 -111.09
N GLU A 5 7.59 -27.52 -111.77
CA GLU A 5 7.90 -26.98 -113.10
C GLU A 5 9.35 -26.49 -113.24
N LYS A 6 9.91 -25.89 -112.17
CA LYS A 6 11.28 -25.37 -112.17
C LYS A 6 12.35 -26.44 -112.43
N TRP A 7 12.04 -27.71 -112.17
CA TRP A 7 12.98 -28.82 -112.34
C TRP A 7 12.89 -29.48 -113.73
N LYS A 8 11.81 -29.28 -114.49
CA LYS A 8 11.54 -30.02 -115.75
C LYS A 8 12.57 -29.80 -116.84
N SER A 9 13.24 -28.65 -116.87
CA SER A 9 14.25 -28.33 -117.88
C SER A 9 15.59 -29.03 -117.64
N VAL A 10 15.96 -29.25 -116.38
CA VAL A 10 17.24 -29.85 -115.99
C VAL A 10 17.07 -31.33 -115.65
N PHE A 11 15.95 -31.70 -115.03
CA PHE A 11 15.50 -33.06 -114.78
C PHE A 11 14.18 -33.29 -115.56
N PRO A 12 14.19 -33.92 -116.75
CA PRO A 12 12.95 -34.16 -117.50
C PRO A 12 12.12 -35.29 -116.88
N GLU A 13 10.79 -35.23 -116.96
CA GLU A 13 9.89 -36.25 -116.37
C GLU A 13 10.09 -37.66 -116.95
N THR A 14 10.58 -37.77 -118.19
CA THR A 14 10.88 -39.05 -118.85
C THR A 14 12.18 -38.92 -119.65
N VAL A 15 13.13 -39.84 -119.44
CA VAL A 15 14.39 -39.90 -120.20
C VAL A 15 14.59 -41.31 -120.71
N GLY A 16 14.70 -41.47 -122.02
CA GLY A 16 14.91 -42.79 -122.65
C GLY A 16 13.76 -43.79 -122.44
N GLY A 17 12.52 -43.32 -122.33
CA GLY A 17 11.34 -44.17 -122.11
C GLY A 17 11.08 -44.59 -120.65
N ILE A 18 11.93 -44.18 -119.71
CA ILE A 18 11.73 -44.40 -118.27
C ILE A 18 11.16 -43.11 -117.67
N SER A 19 9.96 -43.18 -117.11
CA SER A 19 9.35 -42.07 -116.38
C SER A 19 9.86 -42.01 -114.95
N ARG A 20 10.16 -40.81 -114.47
CA ARG A 20 10.56 -40.59 -113.09
C ARG A 20 9.40 -40.97 -112.14
N PRO A 21 9.71 -41.54 -110.97
CA PRO A 21 8.70 -41.76 -109.93
C PRO A 21 8.00 -40.45 -109.55
N ILE A 22 6.67 -40.51 -109.43
CA ILE A 22 5.81 -39.37 -109.10
C ILE A 22 5.95 -39.01 -107.61
N GLU A 23 6.38 -39.98 -106.81
CA GLU A 23 6.70 -39.80 -105.40
C GLU A 23 8.16 -39.39 -105.25
N ALA A 24 8.39 -38.26 -104.60
CA ALA A 24 9.74 -37.82 -104.22
C ALA A 24 10.41 -38.87 -103.30
N ILE A 25 11.75 -38.82 -103.18
CA ILE A 25 12.47 -39.64 -102.17
C ILE A 25 11.82 -39.40 -100.81
N ALA A 26 11.48 -40.47 -100.09
CA ALA A 26 10.84 -40.38 -98.79
C ALA A 26 11.66 -39.51 -97.83
N ASN A 27 10.99 -38.52 -97.25
CA ASN A 27 11.55 -37.49 -96.38
C ASN A 27 11.20 -37.87 -94.93
N ASN A 28 12.12 -38.50 -94.19
CA ASN A 28 11.97 -38.80 -92.76
C ASN A 28 13.05 -38.15 -91.83
N LEU A 29 13.81 -37.15 -92.34
CA LEU A 29 14.79 -36.25 -91.71
C LEU A 29 14.79 -34.77 -92.24
N ASP A 30 14.02 -33.84 -91.64
CA ASP A 30 13.72 -32.44 -92.06
C ASP A 30 14.59 -31.72 -93.15
N PHE A 31 13.92 -31.33 -94.25
CA PHE A 31 14.44 -31.19 -95.63
C PHE A 31 13.94 -29.96 -96.41
N ASN A 32 14.43 -29.82 -97.65
CA ASN A 32 13.86 -29.02 -98.72
C ASN A 32 12.33 -29.24 -98.89
N SER A 33 11.54 -28.17 -98.81
CA SER A 33 10.08 -28.21 -98.73
C SER A 33 9.35 -28.23 -100.07
N ASP A 34 10.08 -28.38 -101.20
CA ASP A 34 9.51 -28.17 -102.54
C ASP A 34 9.89 -29.24 -103.59
N GLY A 35 10.14 -30.49 -103.17
CA GLY A 35 10.05 -31.65 -104.07
C GLY A 35 11.19 -31.79 -105.08
N PHE A 36 12.43 -31.90 -104.60
CA PHE A 36 13.60 -32.19 -105.45
C PHE A 36 13.47 -33.56 -106.18
N PRO A 37 13.77 -33.64 -107.50
CA PRO A 37 13.66 -34.87 -108.30
C PRO A 37 14.57 -36.04 -107.88
N GLN A 38 14.13 -37.27 -108.13
CA GLN A 38 14.99 -38.47 -108.08
C GLN A 38 15.86 -38.58 -109.33
N PHE A 39 17.14 -38.96 -109.15
CA PHE A 39 17.96 -39.45 -110.27
C PHE A 39 17.44 -40.80 -110.75
N ILE A 40 17.44 -41.02 -112.07
CA ILE A 40 17.14 -42.31 -112.71
C ILE A 40 18.36 -42.84 -113.46
N SER A 41 18.42 -44.15 -113.70
CA SER A 41 19.59 -44.82 -114.29
C SER A 41 19.95 -44.33 -115.70
N THR A 42 19.04 -43.65 -116.38
CA THR A 42 19.22 -43.07 -117.73
C THR A 42 19.60 -41.59 -117.71
N ASP A 43 19.79 -40.99 -116.54
CA ASP A 43 20.19 -39.59 -116.45
C ASP A 43 21.59 -39.36 -117.01
N PRO A 44 21.77 -38.40 -117.94
CA PRO A 44 23.08 -38.11 -118.48
C PRO A 44 23.94 -37.40 -117.43
N VAL A 45 25.21 -37.79 -117.33
CA VAL A 45 26.21 -37.12 -116.47
C VAL A 45 26.56 -35.77 -117.09
N ARG A 46 25.78 -34.73 -116.75
CA ARG A 46 25.93 -33.37 -117.30
C ARG A 46 26.19 -32.38 -116.15
N TYR A 47 27.07 -31.41 -116.41
CA TYR A 47 27.50 -30.46 -115.38
C TYR A 47 26.35 -29.60 -114.85
N ASP A 48 25.36 -29.26 -115.67
CA ASP A 48 24.15 -28.54 -115.28
C ASP A 48 23.31 -29.32 -114.25
N LEU A 49 23.10 -30.62 -114.46
CA LEU A 49 22.38 -31.53 -113.56
C LEU A 49 23.10 -31.67 -112.21
N GLN A 50 24.41 -31.90 -112.25
CA GLN A 50 25.24 -32.04 -111.04
C GLN A 50 25.34 -30.73 -110.26
N ASN A 51 25.56 -29.60 -110.93
CA ASN A 51 25.62 -28.29 -110.30
C ASN A 51 24.28 -27.94 -109.66
N THR A 52 23.16 -28.31 -110.29
CA THR A 52 21.82 -28.07 -109.74
C THR A 52 21.57 -28.85 -108.46
N PHE A 53 21.96 -30.13 -108.42
CA PHE A 53 21.90 -30.96 -107.22
C PHE A 53 22.78 -30.40 -106.09
N LEU A 54 24.04 -30.09 -106.39
CA LEU A 54 24.99 -29.54 -105.42
C LEU A 54 24.52 -28.17 -104.90
N ASN A 55 23.97 -27.31 -105.75
CA ASN A 55 23.42 -26.01 -105.33
C ASN A 55 22.27 -26.17 -104.34
N GLN A 56 21.35 -27.12 -104.58
CA GLN A 56 20.26 -27.38 -103.63
C GLN A 56 20.78 -27.95 -102.31
N LEU A 57 21.76 -28.86 -102.36
CA LEU A 57 22.40 -29.44 -101.17
C LEU A 57 23.07 -28.35 -100.32
N PHE A 58 23.90 -27.50 -100.93
CA PHE A 58 24.58 -26.40 -100.23
C PHE A 58 23.60 -25.35 -99.71
N SER A 59 22.52 -25.07 -100.45
CA SER A 59 21.46 -24.16 -99.98
C SER A 59 20.74 -24.69 -98.73
N ASN A 60 20.45 -26.00 -98.67
CA ASN A 60 19.83 -26.60 -97.48
C ASN A 60 20.78 -26.60 -96.28
N ASP A 61 22.06 -26.89 -96.50
CA ASP A 61 23.10 -26.86 -95.46
C ASP A 61 23.23 -25.45 -94.85
N GLU A 62 23.25 -24.42 -95.69
CA GLU A 62 23.29 -23.02 -95.23
C GLU A 62 22.05 -22.65 -94.41
N TYR A 63 20.85 -23.07 -94.84
CA TYR A 63 19.61 -22.82 -94.10
C TYR A 63 19.60 -23.53 -92.74
N LEU A 64 20.08 -24.78 -92.68
CA LEU A 64 20.21 -25.53 -91.43
C LEU A 64 21.18 -24.83 -90.48
N ARG A 65 22.32 -24.37 -90.99
CA ARG A 65 23.29 -23.58 -90.23
C ARG A 65 22.65 -22.30 -89.68
N LEU A 66 21.85 -21.58 -90.46
CA LEU A 66 21.15 -20.38 -90.01
C LEU A 66 20.15 -20.68 -88.89
N LYS A 67 19.35 -21.75 -89.01
CA LYS A 67 18.44 -22.18 -87.94
C LYS A 67 19.17 -22.56 -86.66
N LEU A 68 20.30 -23.26 -86.77
CA LEU A 68 21.11 -23.64 -85.61
C LEU A 68 21.69 -22.41 -84.91
N VAL A 69 22.20 -21.45 -85.69
CA VAL A 69 22.68 -20.17 -85.17
C VAL A 69 21.55 -19.40 -84.47
N GLU A 70 20.36 -19.36 -85.05
CA GLU A 70 19.21 -18.66 -84.45
C GLU A 70 18.74 -19.34 -83.15
N ALA A 71 18.66 -20.68 -83.13
CA ALA A 71 18.37 -21.43 -81.91
C ALA A 71 19.43 -21.20 -80.82
N GLY A 72 20.71 -21.17 -81.21
CA GLY A 72 21.82 -20.82 -80.33
C GLY A 72 21.65 -19.43 -79.71
N LYS A 73 21.34 -18.41 -80.51
CA LYS A 73 21.06 -17.06 -79.98
C LYS A 73 19.91 -17.03 -78.98
N ILE A 74 18.85 -17.82 -79.20
CA ILE A 74 17.71 -17.89 -78.26
C ILE A 74 18.15 -18.50 -76.93
N ILE A 75 18.93 -19.59 -76.98
CA ILE A 75 19.48 -20.25 -75.79
C ILE A 75 20.43 -19.31 -75.04
N ASP A 76 21.38 -18.69 -75.76
CA ASP A 76 22.34 -17.74 -75.19
C ASP A 76 21.60 -16.56 -74.56
N SER A 77 20.57 -16.02 -75.23
CA SER A 77 19.73 -14.95 -74.71
C SER A 77 19.00 -15.39 -73.44
N HIS A 78 18.49 -16.62 -73.38
CA HIS A 78 17.85 -17.16 -72.17
C HIS A 78 18.83 -17.38 -71.02
N GLU A 79 20.08 -17.79 -71.30
CA GLU A 79 21.11 -18.00 -70.28
C GLU A 79 21.62 -16.69 -69.67
N ILE A 80 21.75 -15.64 -70.48
CA ILE A 80 22.30 -14.35 -70.03
C ILE A 80 21.25 -13.33 -69.59
N ASP A 81 19.98 -13.48 -69.98
CA ASP A 81 18.89 -12.57 -69.57
C ASP A 81 18.43 -12.90 -68.14
N PRO A 82 18.73 -12.05 -67.14
CA PRO A 82 18.26 -12.27 -65.78
C PRO A 82 16.73 -12.22 -65.68
N ALA A 83 16.05 -11.63 -66.67
CA ALA A 83 14.61 -11.58 -66.77
C ALA A 83 13.97 -12.85 -67.35
N ALA A 84 14.74 -13.75 -67.97
CA ALA A 84 14.28 -15.09 -68.35
C ALA A 84 13.76 -15.88 -67.13
N HIS A 85 14.21 -15.48 -65.93
CA HIS A 85 13.76 -16.00 -64.64
C HIS A 85 13.11 -14.93 -63.74
N ALA A 86 12.82 -13.73 -64.23
CA ALA A 86 12.30 -12.62 -63.40
C ALA A 86 10.89 -12.86 -62.86
N ALA A 87 10.09 -13.69 -63.52
CA ALA A 87 8.81 -14.16 -62.99
C ALA A 87 8.97 -15.28 -61.94
N GLY A 88 10.20 -15.66 -61.61
CA GLY A 88 10.54 -16.75 -60.70
C GLY A 88 10.36 -18.13 -61.35
N ILE A 89 11.17 -19.09 -60.94
CA ILE A 89 10.74 -20.49 -60.97
C ILE A 89 9.41 -20.55 -60.22
N ALA A 90 8.32 -20.90 -60.90
CA ALA A 90 7.03 -21.09 -60.25
C ALA A 90 7.12 -22.33 -59.33
N GLY A 91 7.50 -22.13 -58.06
CA GLY A 91 7.65 -23.22 -57.10
C GLY A 91 8.53 -22.90 -55.89
N ASN A 92 8.58 -23.84 -54.95
CA ASN A 92 9.50 -23.80 -53.82
C ASN A 92 10.93 -24.06 -54.31
N ALA A 93 11.91 -23.31 -53.80
CA ALA A 93 13.31 -23.62 -54.06
C ALA A 93 13.64 -25.01 -53.47
N GLY A 94 14.15 -25.93 -54.30
CA GLY A 94 14.53 -27.29 -53.85
C GLY A 94 15.60 -27.30 -52.77
N SER A 95 16.41 -26.24 -52.70
CA SER A 95 17.31 -25.91 -51.60
C SER A 95 17.63 -24.41 -51.65
N ALA A 96 17.53 -23.70 -50.51
CA ALA A 96 17.93 -22.30 -50.41
C ALA A 96 18.94 -22.14 -49.26
N THR A 97 20.06 -21.49 -49.51
CA THR A 97 21.11 -21.27 -48.51
C THR A 97 20.82 -20.06 -47.60
N LYS A 98 20.01 -19.10 -48.07
CA LYS A 98 19.51 -17.94 -47.30
C LYS A 98 18.32 -17.25 -47.96
N LEU A 99 17.55 -16.48 -47.20
CA LEU A 99 16.53 -15.56 -47.68
C LEU A 99 17.17 -14.35 -48.36
N LYS A 100 16.63 -13.95 -49.52
CA LYS A 100 17.06 -12.71 -50.21
C LYS A 100 16.89 -11.47 -49.34
N THR A 101 15.88 -11.46 -48.47
CA THR A 101 15.67 -10.42 -47.48
C THR A 101 15.41 -11.08 -46.14
N ALA A 102 16.32 -10.86 -45.19
CA ALA A 102 16.16 -11.35 -43.83
C ALA A 102 14.86 -10.81 -43.22
N ARG A 103 14.22 -11.60 -42.37
CA ARG A 103 12.95 -11.27 -41.74
C ARG A 103 13.14 -11.15 -40.24
N LYS A 104 12.48 -10.17 -39.63
CA LYS A 104 12.43 -10.06 -38.18
C LYS A 104 11.34 -10.98 -37.65
N ILE A 105 11.71 -11.94 -36.82
CA ILE A 105 10.79 -12.79 -36.08
C ILE A 105 10.56 -12.15 -34.71
N THR A 106 9.30 -11.91 -34.36
CA THR A 106 8.91 -11.21 -33.13
C THR A 106 7.99 -12.09 -32.29
N LEU A 107 8.31 -12.27 -31.03
CA LEU A 107 7.41 -12.79 -30.01
C LEU A 107 6.55 -11.62 -29.49
N ALA A 108 5.23 -11.80 -29.51
CA ALA A 108 4.26 -10.83 -29.04
C ALA A 108 3.32 -11.47 -28.01
N GLY A 109 2.72 -10.64 -27.15
CA GLY A 109 1.87 -11.08 -26.04
C GLY A 109 2.64 -11.08 -24.72
N LYS A 110 2.55 -12.17 -23.96
CA LYS A 110 3.14 -12.26 -22.61
C LYS A 110 4.65 -12.41 -22.59
N ALA A 111 5.24 -12.91 -23.65
CA ALA A 111 6.68 -12.97 -23.82
C ALA A 111 7.08 -12.00 -24.94
N THR A 112 8.10 -11.19 -24.69
CA THR A 112 8.64 -10.25 -25.68
C THR A 112 10.06 -10.66 -26.06
N GLY A 113 10.36 -10.65 -27.35
CA GLY A 113 11.69 -10.93 -27.86
C GLY A 113 11.68 -10.84 -29.39
N THR A 114 12.82 -10.48 -29.98
CA THR A 114 12.93 -10.41 -31.45
C THR A 114 14.27 -10.94 -31.90
N THR A 115 14.31 -11.53 -33.10
CA THR A 115 15.57 -11.83 -33.79
C THR A 115 15.41 -11.65 -35.30
N THR A 116 16.53 -11.57 -36.01
CA THR A 116 16.53 -11.56 -37.47
C THR A 116 16.90 -12.95 -37.98
N PHE A 117 16.08 -13.50 -38.86
CA PHE A 117 16.29 -14.81 -39.48
C PHE A 117 16.46 -14.67 -40.99
N ASP A 118 17.51 -15.29 -41.52
CA ASP A 118 17.77 -15.38 -42.95
C ASP A 118 17.98 -16.82 -43.44
N GLY A 119 17.87 -17.83 -42.58
CA GLY A 119 18.01 -19.24 -42.98
C GLY A 119 19.43 -19.73 -43.23
N SER A 120 20.46 -18.91 -43.00
CA SER A 120 21.86 -19.36 -43.10
C SER A 120 22.29 -20.30 -41.97
N GLY A 121 21.53 -20.34 -40.87
CA GLY A 121 21.73 -21.23 -39.73
C GLY A 121 20.64 -21.04 -38.67
N ASP A 122 20.82 -21.72 -37.54
CA ASP A 122 19.92 -21.60 -36.38
C ASP A 122 20.02 -20.21 -35.75
N VAL A 123 18.90 -19.73 -35.21
CA VAL A 123 18.82 -18.45 -34.49
C VAL A 123 18.20 -18.63 -33.12
N THR A 124 18.74 -17.91 -32.13
CA THR A 124 18.16 -17.81 -30.79
C THR A 124 17.27 -16.57 -30.71
N ILE A 125 16.10 -16.71 -30.11
CA ILE A 125 15.27 -15.58 -29.68
C ILE A 125 15.41 -15.46 -28.17
N ASN A 126 16.13 -14.43 -27.72
CA ASN A 126 16.17 -14.08 -26.31
C ASN A 126 14.81 -13.50 -25.91
N VAL A 127 14.25 -13.99 -24.81
CA VAL A 127 13.03 -13.45 -24.22
C VAL A 127 13.43 -12.40 -23.20
N ASP A 128 13.18 -11.13 -23.52
CA ASP A 128 13.57 -9.98 -22.70
C ASP A 128 12.70 -9.86 -21.44
N SER A 129 11.44 -10.27 -21.54
CA SER A 129 10.49 -10.25 -20.43
C SER A 129 9.38 -11.27 -20.59
N VAL A 130 8.87 -11.78 -19.47
CA VAL A 130 7.65 -12.59 -19.39
C VAL A 130 6.70 -11.96 -18.39
N THR A 131 5.49 -11.64 -18.84
CA THR A 131 4.40 -11.17 -17.98
C THR A 131 3.51 -12.35 -17.61
N ALA A 132 3.50 -12.74 -16.34
CA ALA A 132 2.59 -13.77 -15.82
C ALA A 132 1.24 -13.17 -15.42
N ASP A 133 0.13 -13.89 -15.63
CA ASP A 133 -1.20 -13.44 -15.15
C ASP A 133 -1.30 -13.47 -13.62
N LYS A 134 -0.59 -14.42 -13.01
CA LYS A 134 -0.57 -14.66 -11.56
C LYS A 134 0.85 -15.00 -11.13
N ALA A 135 1.30 -14.41 -10.04
CA ALA A 135 2.50 -14.84 -9.35
C ALA A 135 2.16 -16.06 -8.48
N THR A 136 2.91 -17.14 -8.61
CA THR A 136 2.82 -18.32 -7.73
C THR A 136 3.95 -18.36 -6.71
N ALA A 137 5.04 -17.63 -6.96
CA ALA A 137 6.19 -17.54 -6.06
C ALA A 137 6.85 -16.15 -6.12
N ASP A 138 7.63 -15.82 -5.09
CA ASP A 138 8.46 -14.62 -5.05
C ASP A 138 9.78 -14.78 -5.81
N LYS A 139 10.62 -13.75 -5.81
CA LYS A 139 11.93 -13.75 -6.50
C LYS A 139 12.91 -14.82 -5.99
N ASN A 140 12.67 -15.38 -4.80
CA ASN A 140 13.49 -16.43 -4.21
C ASN A 140 12.84 -17.81 -4.37
N GLY A 141 11.73 -17.91 -5.11
CA GLY A 141 10.98 -19.15 -5.33
C GLY A 141 10.06 -19.55 -4.18
N LYS A 142 9.78 -18.66 -3.22
CA LYS A 142 8.88 -18.97 -2.10
C LYS A 142 7.42 -18.78 -2.51
N ASP A 143 6.60 -19.78 -2.22
CA ASP A 143 5.16 -19.78 -2.51
C ASP A 143 4.48 -18.56 -1.87
N ILE A 144 3.86 -17.72 -2.70
CA ILE A 144 3.22 -16.48 -2.26
C ILE A 144 1.91 -16.75 -1.50
N THR A 145 1.33 -17.94 -1.61
CA THR A 145 0.14 -18.34 -0.84
C THR A 145 0.41 -18.43 0.66
N ALA A 146 1.69 -18.57 1.05
CA ALA A 146 2.10 -18.54 2.44
C ALA A 146 2.25 -17.12 3.03
N TYR A 147 2.22 -16.08 2.19
CA TYR A 147 2.33 -14.69 2.64
C TYR A 147 0.99 -14.12 3.10
N VAL A 148 1.03 -13.03 3.85
CA VAL A 148 -0.17 -12.35 4.34
C VAL A 148 -0.87 -11.63 3.18
N SER A 149 -2.15 -11.93 2.99
CA SER A 149 -3.01 -11.30 1.98
C SER A 149 -3.89 -10.20 2.58
N ALA A 150 -4.29 -10.35 3.85
CA ALA A 150 -5.10 -9.37 4.56
C ALA A 150 -4.82 -9.40 6.06
N VAL A 151 -4.94 -8.24 6.69
CA VAL A 151 -4.94 -8.07 8.15
C VAL A 151 -6.18 -7.28 8.53
N THR A 152 -6.95 -7.79 9.48
CA THR A 152 -8.17 -7.14 9.96
C THR A 152 -8.16 -7.10 11.48
N GLY A 153 -8.35 -5.90 12.04
CA GLY A 153 -8.50 -5.69 13.48
C GLY A 153 -9.95 -5.36 13.82
N THR A 154 -10.43 -5.91 14.93
CA THR A 154 -11.68 -5.53 15.60
C THR A 154 -11.38 -5.10 17.03
N ASN A 155 -12.42 -4.77 17.81
CA ASN A 155 -12.25 -4.49 19.24
C ASN A 155 -11.79 -5.73 20.04
N ASP A 156 -11.97 -6.95 19.49
CA ASP A 156 -11.74 -8.21 20.21
C ASP A 156 -10.59 -9.04 19.63
N THR A 157 -10.30 -8.88 18.33
CA THR A 157 -9.36 -9.77 17.63
C THR A 157 -8.50 -9.07 16.60
N LEU A 158 -7.31 -9.63 16.39
CA LEU A 158 -6.49 -9.40 15.22
C LEU A 158 -6.48 -10.68 14.38
N THR A 159 -6.98 -10.60 13.16
CA THR A 159 -7.01 -11.72 12.21
C THR A 159 -6.05 -11.45 11.07
N VAL A 160 -5.15 -12.40 10.83
CA VAL A 160 -4.18 -12.40 9.72
C VAL A 160 -4.54 -13.53 8.77
N THR A 161 -4.78 -13.20 7.50
CA THR A 161 -5.13 -14.16 6.45
C THR A 161 -3.95 -14.33 5.51
N THR A 162 -3.60 -15.58 5.16
CA THR A 162 -2.57 -15.86 4.15
C THR A 162 -3.14 -15.80 2.72
N GLY A 163 -2.29 -15.80 1.70
CA GLY A 163 -2.68 -15.88 0.29
C GLY A 163 -3.44 -17.17 -0.07
N ALA A 164 -3.25 -18.24 0.71
CA ALA A 164 -4.03 -19.48 0.62
C ALA A 164 -5.44 -19.34 1.22
N GLY A 165 -5.76 -18.24 1.89
CA GLY A 165 -7.02 -18.02 2.61
C GLY A 165 -7.03 -18.55 4.04
N THR A 166 -5.92 -19.12 4.55
CA THR A 166 -5.83 -19.59 5.93
C THR A 166 -5.80 -18.40 6.88
N THR A 167 -6.72 -18.36 7.83
CA THR A 167 -6.81 -17.29 8.84
C THR A 167 -6.22 -17.72 10.18
N ASN A 168 -5.35 -16.90 10.76
CA ASN A 168 -4.95 -17.01 12.15
C ASN A 168 -5.53 -15.83 12.93
N THR A 169 -6.25 -16.12 14.01
CA THR A 169 -6.88 -15.11 14.85
C THR A 169 -6.27 -15.17 16.23
N VAL A 170 -5.83 -14.02 16.71
CA VAL A 170 -5.41 -13.82 18.10
C VAL A 170 -6.46 -12.94 18.75
N THR A 171 -6.98 -13.39 19.89
CA THR A 171 -7.80 -12.54 20.74
C THR A 171 -6.90 -11.46 21.30
N VAL A 172 -7.23 -10.21 20.99
CA VAL A 172 -6.62 -9.07 21.64
C VAL A 172 -7.36 -8.96 22.96
N ASP A 173 -6.84 -9.62 24.00
CA ASP A 173 -7.38 -9.51 25.36
C ASP A 173 -7.07 -8.11 25.90
N ASN A 174 -7.83 -7.14 25.40
CA ASN A 174 -7.86 -5.78 25.90
C ASN A 174 -8.75 -5.70 27.16
N VAL A 175 -9.28 -6.82 27.68
CA VAL A 175 -10.29 -6.82 28.77
C VAL A 175 -9.74 -6.22 30.06
N ALA A 176 -8.42 -6.32 30.31
CA ALA A 176 -7.79 -5.68 31.46
C ALA A 176 -7.73 -4.13 31.37
N HIS A 177 -7.73 -3.57 30.15
CA HIS A 177 -7.54 -2.12 29.91
C HIS A 177 -8.73 -1.40 29.26
N ALA A 178 -9.67 -2.12 28.64
CA ALA A 178 -10.85 -1.55 28.01
C ALA A 178 -11.92 -1.09 29.03
N GLY A 179 -11.96 -1.69 30.22
CA GLY A 179 -12.86 -1.27 31.31
C GLY A 179 -12.25 -0.32 32.34
N THR A 180 -10.94 -0.16 32.36
CA THR A 180 -10.21 0.61 33.39
C THR A 180 -9.89 2.05 32.99
N ALA A 181 -10.16 2.45 31.75
CA ALA A 181 -9.87 3.80 31.29
C ALA A 181 -10.87 4.87 31.78
N ASP A 182 -12.09 4.51 32.22
CA ASP A 182 -13.12 5.49 32.64
C ASP A 182 -14.06 5.04 33.78
N SER A 183 -13.93 3.80 34.29
CA SER A 183 -14.80 3.33 35.39
C SER A 183 -14.11 3.53 36.74
N LEU A 184 -14.42 4.63 37.44
CA LEU A 184 -14.18 4.71 38.89
C LEU A 184 -14.90 3.54 39.56
N ALA A 185 -14.16 2.56 40.07
CA ALA A 185 -14.73 1.36 40.68
C ALA A 185 -15.33 1.71 42.06
N TYR A 186 -16.63 2.02 42.10
CA TYR A 186 -17.41 2.09 43.33
C TYR A 186 -18.34 0.89 43.45
N THR A 187 -18.61 0.46 44.69
CA THR A 187 -19.56 -0.62 44.98
C THR A 187 -20.87 -0.06 45.52
N MET A 188 -22.01 -0.48 44.96
CA MET A 188 -23.32 -0.04 45.44
C MET A 188 -23.64 -0.63 46.82
N ILE A 189 -24.08 0.23 47.74
CA ILE A 189 -24.67 -0.18 49.02
C ILE A 189 -26.14 -0.51 48.75
N PRO A 190 -26.61 -1.73 49.01
CA PRO A 190 -28.02 -2.09 48.81
C PRO A 190 -28.90 -1.53 49.94
N ASN A 191 -30.22 -1.47 49.69
CA ASN A 191 -31.20 -1.20 50.73
C ASN A 191 -31.10 -2.22 51.87
N GLY A 192 -31.34 -1.81 53.11
CA GLY A 192 -31.24 -2.71 54.27
C GLY A 192 -29.81 -2.99 54.74
N ALA A 193 -28.80 -2.37 54.15
CA ALA A 193 -27.41 -2.65 54.49
C ALA A 193 -27.02 -2.10 55.86
N ASP A 194 -26.18 -2.88 56.55
CA ASP A 194 -25.52 -2.46 57.78
C ASP A 194 -24.13 -1.90 57.45
N LEU A 195 -23.92 -0.61 57.73
CA LEU A 195 -22.64 0.07 57.48
C LEU A 195 -21.49 -0.50 58.33
N ASN A 196 -21.77 -1.24 59.42
CA ASN A 196 -20.73 -1.96 60.16
C ASN A 196 -20.09 -3.08 59.34
N ASN A 197 -20.75 -3.63 58.31
CA ASN A 197 -20.19 -4.73 57.52
C ASN A 197 -19.18 -4.28 56.45
N TYR A 198 -18.97 -2.97 56.30
CA TYR A 198 -18.12 -2.39 55.26
C TYR A 198 -16.67 -2.20 55.74
N TYR A 199 -15.92 -3.31 55.80
CA TYR A 199 -14.48 -3.35 56.20
C TYR A 199 -13.51 -3.53 55.03
N LYS A 200 -13.99 -3.66 53.79
CA LYS A 200 -13.08 -3.74 52.64
C LYS A 200 -12.72 -2.33 52.18
N VAL A 201 -11.42 -2.03 52.10
CA VAL A 201 -10.91 -0.74 51.59
C VAL A 201 -11.45 -0.47 50.19
N GLY A 202 -12.01 0.71 49.98
CA GLY A 202 -12.62 1.09 48.72
C GLY A 202 -13.70 2.17 48.86
N GLU A 203 -14.27 2.54 47.71
CA GLU A 203 -15.36 3.50 47.61
C GLU A 203 -16.69 2.78 47.43
N TYR A 204 -17.67 3.18 48.24
CA TYR A 204 -19.03 2.66 48.20
C TYR A 204 -20.01 3.80 48.02
N VAL A 205 -21.13 3.51 47.38
CA VAL A 205 -22.11 4.52 47.01
C VAL A 205 -23.50 4.02 47.39
N PHE A 206 -24.25 4.84 48.12
CA PHE A 206 -25.67 4.64 48.33
C PHE A 206 -26.45 5.71 47.57
N VAL A 207 -27.35 5.30 46.67
CA VAL A 207 -28.24 6.18 45.92
C VAL A 207 -29.68 5.75 46.17
N GLY A 208 -30.41 6.52 46.96
CA GLY A 208 -31.80 6.20 47.31
C GLY A 208 -32.27 6.87 48.59
N ASP A 209 -32.47 8.19 48.55
CA ASP A 209 -32.89 9.00 49.72
C ASP A 209 -34.14 8.42 50.41
N SER A 210 -35.09 7.89 49.63
CA SER A 210 -36.33 7.28 50.13
C SER A 210 -36.09 5.98 50.93
N ASN A 211 -34.98 5.29 50.70
CA ASN A 211 -34.63 4.03 51.35
C ASN A 211 -33.57 4.20 52.45
N LEU A 212 -33.17 5.43 52.77
CA LEU A 212 -32.14 5.71 53.76
C LEU A 212 -32.48 5.14 55.14
N SER A 213 -33.77 5.19 55.51
CA SER A 213 -34.31 4.63 56.75
C SER A 213 -34.19 3.10 56.86
N THR A 214 -33.88 2.41 55.75
CA THR A 214 -33.65 0.96 55.75
C THR A 214 -32.23 0.59 56.17
N LEU A 215 -31.27 1.53 56.12
CA LEU A 215 -29.89 1.30 56.51
C LEU A 215 -29.74 1.29 58.03
N THR A 216 -28.75 0.56 58.53
CA THR A 216 -28.41 0.54 59.97
C THR A 216 -26.98 0.98 60.20
N ASN A 217 -26.71 1.48 61.42
CA ASN A 217 -25.41 2.02 61.81
C ASN A 217 -24.96 3.19 60.91
N THR A 218 -25.90 4.05 60.54
CA THR A 218 -25.66 5.32 59.84
C THR A 218 -25.38 6.46 60.83
N PRO A 219 -24.77 7.57 60.39
CA PRO A 219 -24.71 8.79 61.18
C PRO A 219 -26.09 9.32 61.57
N ASP A 220 -26.17 9.93 62.75
CA ASP A 220 -27.34 10.70 63.15
C ASP A 220 -27.54 11.89 62.19
N LEU A 221 -28.80 12.24 61.91
CA LEU A 221 -29.18 13.33 60.99
C LEU A 221 -28.83 13.10 59.51
N LEU A 222 -28.46 11.89 59.11
CA LEU A 222 -28.31 11.55 57.69
C LEU A 222 -29.69 11.62 57.01
N THR A 223 -29.82 12.41 55.93
CA THR A 223 -31.10 12.66 55.24
C THR A 223 -31.04 12.51 53.72
N GLU A 224 -29.89 12.12 53.19
CA GLU A 224 -29.65 12.04 51.74
C GLU A 224 -28.63 10.96 51.40
N SER A 225 -28.57 10.64 50.11
CA SER A 225 -27.60 9.74 49.47
C SER A 225 -26.17 10.20 49.71
N PHE A 226 -25.25 9.25 49.70
CA PHE A 226 -23.87 9.49 50.14
C PHE A 226 -22.87 8.55 49.47
N ARG A 227 -21.62 8.99 49.51
CA ARG A 227 -20.44 8.16 49.29
C ARG A 227 -19.84 7.73 50.62
N LEU A 228 -19.42 6.48 50.74
CA LEU A 228 -18.67 5.94 51.86
C LEU A 228 -17.28 5.52 51.40
N SER A 229 -16.25 6.21 51.87
CA SER A 229 -14.85 5.84 51.70
C SER A 229 -14.40 5.00 52.89
N VAL A 230 -13.90 3.80 52.64
CA VAL A 230 -13.31 2.93 53.67
C VAL A 230 -11.81 2.91 53.50
N THR A 231 -11.08 3.40 54.50
CA THR A 231 -9.62 3.38 54.57
C THR A 231 -9.16 2.51 55.74
N ARG A 232 -7.88 2.13 55.73
CA ARG A 232 -7.29 1.33 56.79
C ARG A 232 -5.90 1.85 57.12
N ASP A 233 -5.75 2.25 58.39
CA ASP A 233 -4.44 2.44 59.02
C ASP A 233 -4.20 1.27 59.99
N VAL A 234 -4.14 1.53 61.30
CA VAL A 234 -4.14 0.50 62.35
C VAL A 234 -5.54 -0.11 62.56
N TYR A 235 -6.59 0.68 62.28
CA TYR A 235 -8.00 0.32 62.42
C TYR A 235 -8.74 0.72 61.15
N TYR A 236 -9.88 0.09 60.87
CA TYR A 236 -10.74 0.53 59.78
C TYR A 236 -11.37 1.88 60.09
N GLN A 237 -11.31 2.77 59.12
CA GLN A 237 -11.89 4.11 59.17
C GLN A 237 -12.93 4.21 58.07
N GLN A 238 -14.04 4.85 58.40
CA GLN A 238 -15.13 5.09 57.47
C GLN A 238 -15.38 6.59 57.42
N GLN A 239 -15.32 7.15 56.21
CA GLN A 239 -15.70 8.52 55.93
C GLN A 239 -16.91 8.51 55.01
N LEU A 240 -18.03 9.03 55.51
CA LEU A 240 -19.25 9.21 54.75
C LEU A 240 -19.34 10.68 54.33
N VAL A 241 -19.55 10.92 53.04
CA VAL A 241 -19.77 12.26 52.48
C VAL A 241 -21.12 12.27 51.78
N THR A 242 -22.01 13.13 52.26
CA THR A 242 -23.34 13.28 51.68
C THR A 242 -23.29 14.08 50.38
N TYR A 243 -24.19 13.79 49.42
CA TYR A 243 -24.08 14.35 48.08
C TYR A 243 -24.46 15.83 47.95
N ASN A 244 -25.59 16.28 48.53
CA ASN A 244 -26.02 17.66 48.34
C ASN A 244 -25.47 18.59 49.42
N THR A 245 -25.53 18.19 50.70
CA THR A 245 -25.07 19.03 51.81
C THR A 245 -23.57 18.95 52.08
N HIS A 246 -22.87 18.00 51.45
CA HIS A 246 -21.42 17.80 51.62
C HIS A 246 -20.99 17.62 53.08
N ARG A 247 -21.89 17.09 53.92
CA ARG A 247 -21.60 16.80 55.32
C ARG A 247 -20.66 15.60 55.36
N VAL A 248 -19.61 15.75 56.16
CA VAL A 248 -18.60 14.72 56.34
C VAL A 248 -18.82 14.09 57.70
N PHE A 249 -19.05 12.80 57.71
CA PHE A 249 -19.08 12.01 58.93
C PHE A 249 -17.91 11.06 58.92
N CYS A 250 -17.24 10.92 60.05
CA CYS A 250 -16.19 9.94 60.20
C CYS A 250 -16.45 9.07 61.42
N ARG A 251 -16.03 7.83 61.32
CA ARG A 251 -15.87 6.95 62.47
C ARG A 251 -14.71 6.00 62.26
N ARG A 252 -14.31 5.39 63.36
CA ARG A 252 -13.38 4.25 63.37
C ARG A 252 -14.15 3.00 63.81
N GLU A 253 -13.63 1.82 63.49
CA GLU A 253 -14.24 0.56 63.88
C GLU A 253 -14.65 0.54 65.37
N ASN A 254 -15.85 0.03 65.64
CA ASN A 254 -16.44 -0.05 66.98
C ASN A 254 -16.62 1.30 67.71
N MET A 255 -16.63 2.42 66.98
CA MET A 255 -16.98 3.74 67.50
C MET A 255 -18.28 4.28 66.86
N GLY A 256 -18.94 5.20 67.55
CA GLY A 256 -20.07 5.96 66.99
C GLY A 256 -19.64 6.92 65.90
N TRP A 257 -20.60 7.37 65.07
CA TRP A 257 -20.36 8.39 64.06
C TRP A 257 -20.14 9.76 64.68
N ILE A 258 -19.13 10.47 64.18
CA ILE A 258 -18.85 11.85 64.53
C ILE A 258 -18.99 12.67 63.25
N GLU A 259 -19.93 13.63 63.26
CA GLU A 259 -19.98 14.64 62.21
C GLU A 259 -18.75 15.56 62.32
N GLN A 260 -18.05 15.76 61.22
CA GLN A 260 -17.00 16.76 61.07
C GLN A 260 -17.67 18.06 60.58
N PRO A 261 -17.93 19.04 61.45
CA PRO A 261 -18.49 20.30 61.01
C PRO A 261 -17.53 20.95 60.01
N ALA A 262 -18.06 21.42 58.88
CA ALA A 262 -17.29 22.13 57.89
C ALA A 262 -16.69 23.41 58.53
N GLY A 263 -15.41 23.34 58.92
CA GLY A 263 -14.64 24.50 59.36
C GLY A 263 -15.25 25.34 60.48
N THR A 264 -15.63 24.75 61.61
CA THR A 264 -15.70 25.53 62.85
C THR A 264 -14.44 25.27 63.64
N ALA A 265 -13.43 26.11 63.41
CA ALA A 265 -12.44 26.37 64.46
C ALA A 265 -13.23 26.64 65.73
N GLN A 266 -12.99 25.79 66.72
CA GLN A 266 -13.56 25.87 68.06
C GLN A 266 -13.58 27.34 68.48
N THR A 267 -14.79 27.91 68.64
CA THR A 267 -15.01 29.24 69.21
C THR A 267 -14.64 29.16 70.68
N ALA A 268 -13.34 29.06 70.97
CA ALA A 268 -12.82 29.47 72.25
C ALA A 268 -13.05 30.98 72.30
N ALA A 269 -14.02 31.37 73.13
CA ALA A 269 -14.39 32.75 73.37
C ALA A 269 -13.13 33.62 73.55
N ASN A 270 -13.06 34.70 72.77
CA ASN A 270 -12.15 35.84 72.91
C ASN A 270 -10.65 35.53 72.75
N ASN A 271 -10.08 35.84 71.58
CA ASN A 271 -8.79 36.55 71.53
C ASN A 271 -8.42 37.18 70.18
N VAL A 272 -9.09 36.86 69.05
CA VAL A 272 -9.02 37.65 67.81
C VAL A 272 -10.35 37.52 67.05
N LEU A 273 -11.17 38.57 67.04
CA LEU A 273 -12.37 38.64 66.21
C LEU A 273 -12.02 39.45 64.94
N LYS A 274 -12.11 38.84 63.75
CA LYS A 274 -12.10 39.59 62.48
C LYS A 274 -13.42 39.35 61.76
N THR A 275 -14.00 40.40 61.19
CA THR A 275 -15.08 40.30 60.22
C THR A 275 -14.50 40.74 58.86
N GLY A 276 -14.43 39.84 57.88
CA GLY A 276 -13.97 40.12 56.51
C GLY A 276 -12.60 39.55 56.13
N ASP A 277 -12.41 39.23 54.84
CA ASP A 277 -11.32 38.38 54.31
C ASP A 277 -10.14 39.11 53.65
N THR A 278 -9.96 40.39 53.90
CA THR A 278 -8.80 41.14 53.38
C THR A 278 -8.19 42.04 54.45
N MET A 279 -6.86 41.96 54.63
CA MET A 279 -6.10 42.75 55.61
C MET A 279 -6.05 44.24 55.20
N SER A 280 -7.17 44.95 55.33
CA SER A 280 -7.25 46.40 55.15
C SER A 280 -8.13 46.99 56.26
N GLY A 281 -7.54 47.84 57.11
CA GLY A 281 -8.18 48.44 58.28
C GLY A 281 -7.34 48.30 59.57
N ASP A 282 -7.70 49.05 60.61
CA ASP A 282 -6.99 49.01 61.90
C ASP A 282 -7.37 47.78 62.73
N LEU A 283 -6.38 47.13 63.35
CA LEU A 283 -6.60 46.08 64.33
C LEU A 283 -7.13 46.68 65.64
N THR A 284 -8.39 46.40 65.98
CA THR A 284 -9.01 46.83 67.25
C THR A 284 -9.04 45.68 68.26
N ILE A 285 -8.45 45.89 69.44
CA ILE A 285 -8.42 44.91 70.53
C ILE A 285 -9.24 45.46 71.71
N ALA A 286 -10.47 44.95 71.87
CA ALA A 286 -11.32 45.28 73.00
C ALA A 286 -10.74 44.67 74.28
N SER A 287 -10.52 45.49 75.30
CA SER A 287 -9.99 45.06 76.58
C SER A 287 -10.61 45.91 77.69
N ASN A 288 -10.65 45.38 78.91
CA ASN A 288 -11.18 46.10 80.07
C ASN A 288 -10.34 47.36 80.37
N ASP A 289 -10.76 48.18 81.34
CA ASP A 289 -10.20 49.51 81.67
C ASP A 289 -8.66 49.64 81.69
N TYR A 290 -7.92 48.56 81.95
CA TYR A 290 -6.44 48.51 81.96
C TYR A 290 -5.83 47.61 80.88
N GLY A 291 -6.54 47.51 79.77
CA GLY A 291 -6.21 46.67 78.64
C GLY A 291 -4.94 47.10 77.90
N GLY A 292 -4.24 46.13 77.32
CA GLY A 292 -3.04 46.43 76.55
C GLY A 292 -2.53 45.26 75.74
N VAL A 293 -1.72 45.59 74.74
CA VAL A 293 -1.04 44.64 73.85
C VAL A 293 0.34 44.34 74.42
N ASN A 294 0.68 43.06 74.59
CA ASN A 294 2.03 42.63 74.95
C ASN A 294 2.69 41.98 73.73
N ILE A 295 3.85 42.48 73.33
CA ILE A 295 4.73 41.83 72.37
C ILE A 295 5.86 41.18 73.19
N LYS A 296 5.92 39.85 73.17
CA LYS A 296 6.94 39.07 73.90
C LYS A 296 7.96 38.52 72.93
N ASN A 297 9.23 38.51 73.30
CA ASN A 297 10.24 37.74 72.58
C ASN A 297 10.39 36.32 73.19
N SER A 298 11.19 35.48 72.55
CA SER A 298 11.50 34.12 73.01
C SER A 298 12.17 34.07 74.38
N SER A 299 12.86 35.14 74.78
CA SER A 299 13.49 35.27 76.10
C SER A 299 12.53 35.64 77.23
N GLY A 300 11.25 35.88 76.92
CA GLY A 300 10.20 36.22 77.89
C GLY A 300 10.11 37.70 78.27
N THR A 301 11.01 38.57 77.74
CA THR A 301 10.86 40.02 77.92
C THR A 301 9.67 40.52 77.11
N LYS A 302 9.01 41.57 77.60
CA LYS A 302 7.79 42.08 76.96
C LYS A 302 7.81 43.60 76.81
N PHE A 303 7.40 44.03 75.63
CA PHE A 303 7.03 45.41 75.35
C PHE A 303 5.51 45.52 75.41
N LYS A 304 5.00 46.39 76.29
CA LYS A 304 3.57 46.53 76.56
C LYS A 304 3.08 47.92 76.19
N ILE A 305 2.04 47.97 75.36
CA ILE A 305 1.28 49.19 75.06
C ILE A 305 -0.04 49.08 75.81
N ARG A 306 -0.33 50.03 76.71
CA ARG A 306 -1.56 50.04 77.51
C ARG A 306 -2.42 51.23 77.17
N CYS A 307 -3.73 50.98 77.11
CA CYS A 307 -4.75 51.99 77.34
C CYS A 307 -5.00 52.08 78.85
N LEU A 308 -5.22 53.29 79.34
CA LEU A 308 -5.64 53.55 80.72
C LEU A 308 -7.10 54.04 80.70
N PRO A 309 -7.87 53.86 81.79
CA PRO A 309 -9.27 54.27 81.79
C PRO A 309 -9.39 55.78 81.68
N LYS A 310 -10.53 56.25 81.14
CA LYS A 310 -10.79 57.66 80.83
C LYS A 310 -10.57 58.64 82.01
N ASN A 311 -10.66 58.15 83.24
CA ASN A 311 -10.48 58.92 84.46
C ASN A 311 -9.03 58.99 84.95
N ASN A 312 -8.06 58.42 84.22
CA ASN A 312 -6.64 58.55 84.53
C ASN A 312 -6.06 59.86 83.95
N SER A 313 -5.03 60.43 84.59
CA SER A 313 -4.34 61.62 84.07
C SER A 313 -3.56 61.38 82.77
N SER A 314 -3.32 60.12 82.42
CA SER A 314 -2.66 59.67 81.19
C SER A 314 -3.60 58.79 80.36
N ILE A 315 -3.59 58.96 79.04
CA ILE A 315 -4.40 58.13 78.12
C ILE A 315 -3.86 56.70 77.97
N GLY A 316 -2.59 56.50 78.32
CA GLY A 316 -1.92 55.23 78.13
C GLY A 316 -0.44 55.32 78.50
N ASN A 317 0.23 54.18 78.43
CA ASN A 317 1.69 54.14 78.53
C ASN A 317 2.30 53.01 77.72
N VAL A 318 3.55 53.24 77.35
CA VAL A 318 4.43 52.21 76.79
C VAL A 318 5.42 51.81 77.86
N ALA A 319 5.53 50.52 78.14
CA ALA A 319 6.40 50.00 79.18
C ALA A 319 7.16 48.75 78.72
N PHE A 320 8.42 48.64 79.14
CA PHE A 320 9.26 47.48 78.91
C PHE A 320 9.48 46.72 80.21
N PHE A 321 9.31 45.41 80.16
CA PHE A 321 9.48 44.52 81.30
C PHE A 321 10.50 43.43 80.96
N ASP A 322 11.30 43.05 81.97
CA ASP A 322 12.16 41.89 81.88
C ASP A 322 11.37 40.56 81.90
N SER A 323 12.09 39.45 81.74
CA SER A 323 11.52 38.09 81.70
C SER A 323 10.96 37.63 83.04
N THR A 324 11.28 38.32 84.14
CA THR A 324 10.77 38.03 85.50
C THR A 324 9.54 38.88 85.85
N GLY A 325 9.18 39.82 84.97
CA GLY A 325 8.00 40.67 85.12
C GLY A 325 8.25 42.01 85.80
N ASN A 326 9.51 42.38 86.07
CA ASN A 326 9.82 43.71 86.60
C ASN A 326 9.74 44.75 85.48
N GLN A 327 9.14 45.89 85.78
CA GLN A 327 9.07 47.02 84.84
C GLN A 327 10.41 47.76 84.86
N LEU A 328 11.15 47.68 83.76
CA LEU A 328 12.45 48.35 83.64
C LEU A 328 12.31 49.79 83.12
N TYR A 329 11.29 50.05 82.29
CA TYR A 329 11.06 51.36 81.70
C TYR A 329 9.56 51.62 81.50
N SER A 330 9.13 52.87 81.63
CA SER A 330 7.77 53.29 81.31
C SER A 330 7.71 54.77 80.92
N GLN A 331 7.02 55.06 79.81
CA GLN A 331 6.67 56.41 79.39
C GLN A 331 5.14 56.55 79.35
N PHE A 332 4.61 57.48 80.15
CA PHE A 332 3.18 57.82 80.16
C PHE A 332 2.88 58.93 79.16
N PHE A 333 1.77 58.79 78.45
CA PHE A 333 1.23 59.82 77.56
C PHE A 333 0.13 60.57 78.30
N GLN A 334 0.40 61.82 78.67
CA GLN A 334 -0.55 62.66 79.39
C GLN A 334 -1.77 62.95 78.51
N GLN A 335 -2.94 63.04 79.13
CA GLN A 335 -4.14 63.54 78.46
C GLN A 335 -3.96 65.03 78.13
N LYS A 336 -4.43 65.46 76.96
CA LYS A 336 -4.53 66.89 76.61
C LYS A 336 -5.74 67.52 77.27
#